data_AF-A0A3S3P0I0-F1
#
_entry.id   AF-A0A3S3P0I0-F1
#
_cell.length_a   1.000
_cell.length_b   1.000
_cell.length_c   1.000
_cell.angle_alpha   90.00
_cell.angle_beta   90.00
_cell.angle_gamma   90.00
#
_symmetry.space_group_name_H-M   'P 1'
#
loop_
_entity.id
_entity.type
_entity.pdbx_description
1 polymer ?
#
loop_
_entity_poly.entity_id
_entity_poly.type
_entity_poly.pdbx_seq_one_letter_code
_entity_poly.pdbx_strand_id
1 'polypeptide(L)'
;MRLTRVLCKYRPEFHGFIPKFRGKVEIGRHRYVPAITKGMKYTFFREASYEFEVMKYLQKPFITEEQERAYLQSIGRTQPVYADDHLNKNLVFPLKQRYAADLLARLDVSRKFEEED
;
A
#
# COMPACT_ATOMS: atom_id res chain seq x y z
N MET A 1 -26.17 24.57 -6.01
CA MET A 1 -25.53 23.29 -6.43
C MET A 1 -24.08 23.17 -5.91
N ARG A 2 -23.86 23.17 -4.59
CA ARG A 2 -22.50 23.00 -4.00
C ARG A 2 -22.25 21.58 -3.49
N LEU A 3 -23.31 20.85 -3.13
CA LEU A 3 -23.25 19.46 -2.65
C LEU A 3 -22.78 18.44 -3.71
N THR A 4 -23.15 18.64 -4.98
CA THR A 4 -22.75 17.76 -6.09
C THR A 4 -21.25 17.78 -6.35
N ARG A 5 -20.58 18.92 -6.16
CA ARG A 5 -19.12 19.04 -6.31
C ARG A 5 -18.34 18.36 -5.17
N VAL A 6 -18.88 18.35 -3.95
CA VAL A 6 -18.24 17.69 -2.79
C VAL A 6 -18.33 16.17 -2.92
N LEU A 7 -19.45 15.64 -3.40
CA LEU A 7 -19.63 14.20 -3.66
C LEU A 7 -18.76 13.68 -4.81
N CYS A 8 -18.42 14.52 -5.79
CA CYS A 8 -17.48 14.18 -6.86
C CYS A 8 -16.00 14.29 -6.46
N LYS A 9 -15.68 14.95 -5.33
CA LYS A 9 -14.29 15.10 -4.85
C LYS A 9 -13.73 13.80 -4.27
N TYR A 10 -14.60 12.84 -3.91
CA TYR A 10 -14.24 11.59 -3.24
C TYR A 10 -14.58 10.32 -4.05
N ARG A 11 -14.91 10.43 -5.35
CA ARG A 11 -15.16 9.23 -6.15
C ARG A 11 -13.88 8.76 -6.84
N PRO A 12 -13.40 7.51 -6.61
CA PRO A 12 -12.60 6.83 -7.61
C PRO A 12 -13.48 6.78 -8.87
N GLU A 13 -12.86 6.97 -10.03
CA GLU A 13 -13.46 6.97 -11.37
C GLU A 13 -14.89 6.43 -11.42
N PHE A 14 -15.87 7.28 -11.71
CA PHE A 14 -17.29 6.89 -11.69
C PHE A 14 -17.56 5.83 -12.78
N HIS A 15 -17.47 4.55 -12.40
CA HIS A 15 -17.74 3.38 -13.24
C HIS A 15 -19.26 3.14 -13.39
N GLY A 16 -20.04 4.16 -13.75
CA GLY A 16 -21.48 4.02 -14.04
C GLY A 16 -22.29 3.27 -12.97
N PHE A 17 -23.36 2.59 -13.40
CA PHE A 17 -24.21 1.78 -12.52
C PHE A 17 -23.60 0.40 -12.31
N ILE A 18 -23.18 0.10 -11.07
CA ILE A 18 -22.70 -1.23 -10.68
C ILE A 18 -23.92 -2.18 -10.58
N PRO A 19 -23.98 -3.29 -11.33
CA PRO A 19 -25.11 -4.20 -11.26
C PRO A 19 -25.18 -4.85 -9.87
N LYS A 20 -26.39 -5.01 -9.33
CA LYS A 20 -26.59 -5.72 -8.06
C LYS A 20 -26.43 -7.23 -8.30
N PHE A 21 -25.27 -7.77 -7.95
CA PHE A 21 -25.02 -9.21 -7.93
C PHE A 21 -25.24 -9.79 -6.52
N ARG A 22 -25.50 -11.10 -6.44
CA ARG A 22 -25.49 -11.82 -5.15
C ARG A 22 -24.04 -12.02 -4.69
N GLY A 23 -23.70 -11.52 -3.50
CA GLY A 23 -22.34 -11.61 -2.94
C GLY A 23 -21.50 -10.36 -3.15
N LYS A 24 -20.19 -10.43 -2.85
CA LYS A 24 -19.26 -9.31 -3.06
C LYS A 24 -19.00 -9.13 -4.55
N VAL A 25 -19.19 -7.92 -5.05
CA VAL A 25 -19.20 -7.61 -6.49
C VAL A 25 -17.80 -7.73 -7.15
N GLU A 26 -16.73 -7.48 -6.40
CA GLU A 26 -15.35 -7.46 -6.93
C GLU A 26 -14.65 -8.83 -6.86
N ILE A 27 -15.22 -9.80 -6.15
CA ILE A 27 -14.53 -11.04 -5.74
C ILE A 27 -15.39 -12.27 -6.07
N GLY A 28 -14.75 -13.38 -6.45
CA GLY A 28 -15.39 -14.67 -6.69
C GLY A 28 -15.55 -15.00 -8.18
N ARG A 29 -16.30 -16.07 -8.47
CA ARG A 29 -16.50 -16.60 -9.83
C ARG A 29 -17.27 -15.62 -10.74
N HIS A 30 -18.28 -14.97 -10.19
CA HIS A 30 -19.08 -13.96 -10.90
C HIS A 30 -18.79 -12.60 -10.29
N ARG A 31 -17.94 -11.82 -10.97
CA ARG A 31 -17.49 -10.50 -10.52
C ARG A 31 -17.73 -9.45 -11.59
N TYR A 32 -18.02 -8.24 -11.14
CA TYR A 32 -18.02 -7.07 -12.00
C TYR A 32 -16.59 -6.70 -12.35
N VAL A 33 -16.33 -6.52 -13.63
CA VAL A 33 -15.04 -6.01 -14.14
C VAL A 33 -15.32 -4.61 -14.70
N PRO A 34 -14.73 -3.55 -14.12
CA PRO A 34 -14.91 -2.20 -14.65
C PRO A 34 -14.34 -2.11 -16.06
N ALA A 35 -15.03 -1.36 -16.92
CA ALA A 35 -14.58 -1.16 -18.29
C ALA A 35 -13.33 -0.25 -18.33
N ILE A 36 -12.32 -0.64 -19.10
CA ILE A 36 -11.11 0.16 -19.27
C ILE A 36 -11.43 1.39 -20.13
N THR A 37 -11.38 2.57 -19.52
CA THR A 37 -11.66 3.84 -20.22
C THR A 37 -10.44 4.32 -21.02
N LYS A 38 -10.67 5.26 -21.96
CA LYS A 38 -9.58 5.87 -22.73
C LYS A 38 -8.59 6.63 -21.81
N GLY A 39 -9.08 7.24 -20.74
CA GLY A 39 -8.25 7.94 -19.74
C GLY A 39 -7.27 7.00 -19.05
N MET A 40 -7.76 5.84 -18.57
CA MET A 40 -6.92 4.82 -17.94
C MET A 40 -5.85 4.27 -18.88
N LYS A 41 -6.18 4.10 -20.16
CA LYS A 41 -5.19 3.68 -21.17
C LYS A 41 -4.10 4.73 -21.34
N TYR A 42 -4.49 5.99 -21.44
CA TYR A 42 -3.54 7.09 -21.59
C TYR A 42 -2.61 7.24 -20.38
N THR A 43 -3.15 7.17 -19.16
CA THR A 43 -2.33 7.23 -17.93
C THR A 43 -1.33 6.09 -17.87
N PHE A 44 -1.78 4.87 -18.17
CA PHE A 44 -0.92 3.69 -18.25
C PHE A 44 0.23 3.88 -19.25
N PHE A 45 -0.07 4.31 -20.48
CA PHE A 45 0.99 4.50 -21.49
C PHE A 45 1.97 5.61 -21.11
N ARG A 46 1.49 6.68 -20.47
CA ARG A 46 2.35 7.75 -19.98
C ARG A 46 3.30 7.24 -18.89
N GLU A 47 2.78 6.50 -17.91
CA GLU A 47 3.59 5.89 -16.84
C GLU A 47 4.59 4.89 -17.42
N ALA A 48 4.15 4.02 -18.33
CA ALA A 48 5.03 3.07 -19.00
C ALA A 48 6.14 3.78 -19.79
N SER A 49 5.84 4.86 -20.52
CA SER A 49 6.86 5.63 -21.24
C SER A 49 7.94 6.21 -20.32
N TYR A 50 7.54 6.70 -19.15
CA TYR A 50 8.46 7.20 -18.15
C TYR A 50 9.35 6.08 -17.59
N GLU A 51 8.76 4.93 -17.27
CA GLU A 51 9.53 3.77 -16.80
C GLU A 51 10.54 3.28 -17.85
N PHE A 52 10.16 3.24 -19.13
CA PHE A 52 11.09 2.88 -20.21
C PHE A 52 12.26 3.87 -20.34
N GLU A 53 12.01 5.16 -20.17
CA GLU A 53 13.09 6.16 -20.13
C GLU A 53 14.02 5.93 -18.94
N VAL A 54 13.47 5.69 -17.75
CA VAL A 54 14.26 5.38 -16.55
C VAL A 54 15.11 4.13 -16.75
N MET A 55 14.53 3.05 -17.28
CA MET A 55 15.26 1.81 -17.58
C MET A 55 16.44 2.05 -18.52
N LYS A 56 16.25 2.87 -19.56
CA LYS A 56 17.33 3.21 -20.52
C LYS A 56 18.52 3.88 -19.84
N TYR A 57 18.27 4.76 -18.88
CA TYR A 57 19.35 5.42 -18.13
C TYR A 57 20.02 4.47 -17.13
N LEU A 58 19.23 3.65 -16.43
CA LEU A 58 19.74 2.70 -15.44
C LEU A 58 20.55 1.55 -16.07
N GLN A 59 20.32 1.22 -17.35
CA GLN A 59 21.04 0.16 -18.04
C GLN A 59 22.54 0.45 -18.21
N LYS A 60 22.96 1.72 -18.17
CA LYS A 60 24.35 2.13 -18.37
C LYS A 60 24.93 2.74 -17.09
N PRO A 61 25.34 1.91 -16.13
CA PRO A 61 25.94 2.40 -14.89
C PRO A 61 27.27 3.09 -15.19
N PHE A 62 27.58 4.13 -14.40
CA PHE A 62 28.86 4.84 -14.48
C PHE A 62 30.04 4.03 -13.92
N ILE A 63 29.76 3.19 -12.92
CA ILE A 63 30.76 2.42 -12.16
C ILE A 63 30.36 0.94 -12.24
N THR A 64 31.35 0.06 -12.38
CA THR A 64 31.10 -1.39 -12.31
C THR A 64 30.99 -1.86 -10.86
N GLU A 65 30.35 -3.01 -10.62
CA GLU A 65 30.23 -3.55 -9.26
C GLU A 65 31.59 -3.76 -8.58
N GLU A 66 32.62 -4.15 -9.34
CA GLU A 66 33.97 -4.37 -8.80
C GLU A 66 34.60 -3.06 -8.32
N GLN A 67 34.43 -1.98 -9.08
CA GLN A 67 34.91 -0.65 -8.72
C GLN A 67 34.17 -0.10 -7.49
N GLU A 68 32.85 -0.33 -7.41
CA GLU A 68 32.07 0.05 -6.23
C GLU A 68 32.53 -0.72 -4.99
N ARG A 69 32.75 -2.04 -5.09
CA ARG A 69 33.27 -2.84 -3.97
C ARG A 69 34.66 -2.38 -3.53
N ALA A 70 35.56 -2.10 -4.47
CA ALA A 70 36.90 -1.61 -4.16
C ALA A 70 36.85 -0.25 -3.43
N TYR A 71 35.98 0.66 -3.88
CA TYR A 71 35.75 1.93 -3.21
C TYR A 71 35.19 1.75 -1.79
N LEU A 72 34.17 0.92 -1.61
CA LEU A 72 33.60 0.64 -0.29
C LEU A 72 34.65 0.07 0.66
N GLN A 73 35.47 -0.88 0.19
CA GLN A 73 36.57 -1.45 0.97
C GLN A 73 37.61 -0.39 1.39
N SER A 74 37.93 0.57 0.51
CA SER A 74 38.86 1.66 0.84
C SER A 74 38.37 2.56 1.98
N ILE A 75 37.05 2.64 2.16
CA ILE A 75 36.39 3.42 3.24
C ILE A 75 36.09 2.50 4.45
N GLY A 76 36.49 1.22 4.40
CA GLY A 76 36.26 0.26 5.46
C GLY A 76 34.78 -0.15 5.59
N ARG A 77 34.02 -0.06 4.51
CA ARG A 77 32.60 -0.45 4.46
C ARG A 77 32.40 -1.63 3.53
N THR A 78 31.45 -2.50 3.90
CA THR A 78 31.02 -3.62 3.04
C THR A 78 29.81 -3.25 2.19
N GLN A 79 29.06 -2.22 2.57
CA GLN A 79 27.82 -1.80 1.91
C GLN A 79 27.72 -0.27 1.83
N PRO A 80 27.02 0.28 0.83
CA PRO A 80 26.78 1.71 0.73
C PRO A 80 25.83 2.20 1.83
N VAL A 81 25.90 3.49 2.18
CA VAL A 81 25.10 4.11 3.27
C VAL A 81 23.60 4.07 3.00
N TYR A 82 23.23 4.06 1.71
CA TYR A 82 21.85 4.00 1.24
C TYR A 82 21.35 2.57 1.01
N ALA A 83 22.15 1.53 1.31
CA ALA A 83 21.63 0.17 1.35
C ALA A 83 20.60 0.11 2.48
N ASP A 84 19.34 0.11 2.11
CA ASP A 84 18.24 0.27 3.05
C ASP A 84 18.22 -0.94 3.99
N ASP A 85 18.53 -0.69 5.26
CA ASP A 85 18.57 -1.66 6.36
C ASP A 85 17.28 -2.50 6.42
N HIS A 86 16.17 -1.94 5.96
CA HIS A 86 14.85 -2.55 5.96
C HIS A 86 14.68 -3.71 4.97
N LEU A 87 15.48 -3.77 3.89
CA LEU A 87 15.46 -4.91 2.95
C LEU A 87 16.09 -6.17 3.57
N ASN A 88 17.03 -5.99 4.51
CA ASN A 88 17.82 -7.07 5.09
C ASN A 88 17.42 -7.41 6.54
N LYS A 89 16.63 -6.56 7.20
CA LYS A 89 16.10 -6.86 8.53
C LYS A 89 14.99 -7.90 8.41
N ASN A 90 15.19 -9.06 9.02
CA ASN A 90 14.09 -9.98 9.30
C ASN A 90 13.02 -9.20 10.09
N LEU A 91 11.85 -9.00 9.49
CA LEU A 91 10.68 -8.41 10.15
C LEU A 91 10.25 -9.35 11.28
N VAL A 92 10.85 -9.17 12.45
CA VAL A 92 10.39 -9.82 13.67
C VAL A 92 9.13 -9.08 14.09
N PHE A 93 7.97 -9.62 13.73
CA PHE A 93 6.71 -9.14 14.32
C PHE A 93 6.78 -9.42 15.81
N PRO A 94 6.76 -8.39 16.68
CA PRO A 94 6.76 -8.62 18.11
C PRO A 94 5.52 -9.46 18.44
N LEU A 95 5.70 -10.48 19.29
CA LEU A 95 4.59 -11.25 19.84
C LEU A 95 3.59 -10.26 20.44
N LYS A 96 2.34 -10.31 19.99
CA LYS A 96 1.27 -9.47 20.53
C LYS A 96 1.15 -9.76 22.02
N GLN A 97 1.61 -8.84 22.85
CA GLN A 97 1.46 -8.92 24.29
C GLN A 97 -0.03 -8.87 24.62
N ARG A 98 -0.48 -9.80 25.47
CA ARG A 98 -1.84 -9.82 26.00
C ARG A 98 -1.75 -9.61 27.50
N TYR A 99 -2.37 -8.56 28.01
CA TYR A 99 -2.39 -8.28 29.43
C TYR A 99 -3.69 -8.76 30.06
N ALA A 100 -3.64 -9.17 31.33
CA ALA A 100 -4.83 -9.54 32.08
C ALA A 100 -5.84 -8.37 32.16
N ALA A 101 -5.35 -7.13 32.18
CA ALA A 101 -6.17 -5.92 32.13
C ALA A 101 -7.08 -5.85 30.88
N ASP A 102 -6.59 -6.30 29.72
CA ASP A 102 -7.38 -6.29 28.47
C ASP A 102 -8.59 -7.25 28.56
N LEU A 103 -8.45 -8.33 29.33
CA LEU A 103 -9.53 -9.28 29.59
C LEU A 103 -10.51 -8.73 30.62
N LEU A 104 -9.99 -8.10 31.69
CA LEU A 104 -10.80 -7.54 32.77
C LEU A 104 -11.64 -6.33 32.31
N ALA A 105 -11.12 -5.49 31.41
CA ALA A 105 -11.85 -4.36 30.83
C ALA A 105 -13.14 -4.80 30.10
N ARG A 106 -13.23 -6.06 29.65
CA ARG A 106 -14.44 -6.58 29.01
C ARG A 106 -15.56 -6.91 30.00
N LEU A 107 -15.26 -7.05 31.30
CA LEU A 107 -16.25 -7.33 32.33
C LEU A 107 -17.12 -6.11 32.67
N ASP A 108 -16.61 -4.90 32.42
CA ASP A 108 -17.36 -3.65 32.64
C ASP A 108 -18.56 -3.48 31.68
N VAL A 109 -18.67 -4.31 30.63
CA VAL A 109 -19.79 -4.27 29.67
C VAL A 109 -21.13 -4.54 30.35
N SER A 110 -21.17 -5.31 31.43
CA SER A 110 -22.38 -5.63 32.18
C SER A 110 -22.59 -4.74 33.41
N ARG A 111 -21.78 -3.68 33.57
CA ARG A 111 -21.90 -2.77 34.71
C ARG A 111 -23.23 -2.02 34.63
N LYS A 112 -24.07 -2.21 35.64
CA LYS A 112 -25.31 -1.47 35.83
C LYS A 112 -25.16 -0.58 37.06
N PHE A 113 -25.80 0.58 37.03
CA PHE A 113 -25.97 1.39 38.24
C PHE A 113 -27.08 0.77 39.08
N GLU A 114 -26.99 0.91 40.41
CA GLU A 114 -28.09 0.55 41.30
C GLU A 114 -29.29 1.42 40.93
N GLU A 115 -30.45 0.79 40.70
CA GLU A 115 -31.70 1.50 40.49
C GLU A 115 -32.10 2.07 41.87
N GLU A 116 -32.21 3.40 41.98
CA GLU A 116 -32.67 4.06 43.20
C GLU A 116 -34.15 3.71 43.42
N ASP A 117 -34.47 3.10 44.57
CA ASP A 117 -35.82 2.74 45.03
C ASP A 117 -36.74 3.98 45.18
#